data_AF-A0A6L8F498-F1
#
_entry.id   AF-A0A6L8F498-F1
#
_cell.length_a   1.000
_cell.length_b   1.000
_cell.length_c   1.000
_cell.angle_alpha   90.00
_cell.angle_beta   90.00
_cell.angle_gamma   90.00
#
_symmetry.space_group_name_H-M   'P 1'
#
loop_
_entity.id
_entity.type
_entity.pdbx_description
1 polymer ?
#
loop_
_entity_poly.entity_id
_entity_poly.type
_entity_poly.pdbx_seq_one_letter_code
_entity_poly.pdbx_strand_id
1 'polypeptide(L)'
;MLYLTAILTIYVLFFSIQLTATAQSVNISQPIPPPNDVRETFNLDPFYVQSLDVEGLPVVASAKVSPYALKEAAWLIQQMIGHRQDILQALAQNNVRFAVMAHNELTTQIPEHSDLQPDYYWDRRARGLGSTPSRPAVSCGEENLLNYEGDPYSTENILVHEFAHAIHQMGLKTVDPSFDDRLKVLYDAAVEKGLWKDTYAITNRAEYWAEGTQSWFDTNRANDDQHNHVDTRDKLKEYDPALAALLTEVYGDMDWRYTRAVTRLRLSHLQGFDPEDSPKFEWPAELIELTEFHQQLKNPESDGGGKWIDLKQHDPSLLPNLRSGGSDTETAIIFVNGGKETEIAYYWVDGNGEEKYYGKVAVDTFVNQHTFAGHIWLIKDVNGYNLAVFRAEERTGRALVGVASPSAEDGN
;
A
#
# COMPACT_ATOMS: atom_id res chain seq x y z
N MET A 1 -87.74 -18.34 -19.49
CA MET A 1 -86.75 -19.45 -19.47
C MET A 1 -85.90 -19.29 -20.71
N LEU A 2 -84.58 -19.08 -20.71
CA LEU A 2 -83.54 -19.08 -19.69
C LEU A 2 -82.40 -18.24 -20.33
N TYR A 3 -81.89 -17.24 -19.61
CA TYR A 3 -80.70 -16.48 -20.01
C TYR A 3 -79.47 -17.35 -19.77
N LEU A 4 -78.58 -17.49 -20.76
CA LEU A 4 -77.25 -18.08 -20.56
C LEU A 4 -76.17 -17.04 -20.88
N THR A 5 -75.73 -16.36 -19.84
CA THR A 5 -74.51 -15.55 -19.82
C THR A 5 -73.30 -16.47 -19.68
N ALA A 6 -72.41 -16.49 -20.67
CA ALA A 6 -71.13 -17.16 -20.58
C ALA A 6 -70.12 -16.22 -19.89
N ILE A 7 -69.73 -16.54 -18.66
CA ILE A 7 -68.61 -15.91 -17.94
C ILE A 7 -67.38 -16.75 -18.25
N LEU A 8 -66.43 -16.17 -19.01
CA LEU A 8 -65.12 -16.77 -19.26
C LEU A 8 -64.18 -16.34 -18.13
N THR A 9 -63.99 -17.21 -17.15
CA THR A 9 -63.05 -17.01 -16.03
C THR A 9 -61.63 -17.27 -16.53
N ILE A 10 -60.83 -16.21 -16.69
CA ILE A 10 -59.40 -16.31 -16.98
C ILE A 10 -58.67 -16.67 -15.69
N TYR A 11 -58.12 -17.88 -15.61
CA TYR A 11 -57.18 -18.27 -14.56
C TYR A 11 -55.80 -17.70 -14.91
N VAL A 12 -55.41 -16.61 -14.24
CA VAL A 12 -54.03 -16.13 -14.25
C VAL A 12 -53.24 -17.00 -13.25
N LEU A 13 -52.47 -17.94 -13.78
CA LEU A 13 -51.46 -18.69 -13.01
C LEU A 13 -50.34 -17.71 -12.63
N PHE A 14 -50.38 -17.21 -11.38
CA PHE A 14 -49.21 -16.59 -10.76
C PHE A 14 -48.19 -17.70 -10.48
N PHE A 15 -47.22 -17.87 -11.37
CA PHE A 15 -45.95 -18.50 -11.00
C PHE A 15 -45.19 -17.53 -10.10
N SER A 16 -45.37 -17.66 -8.79
CA SER A 16 -44.42 -17.12 -7.82
C SER A 16 -43.12 -17.90 -7.98
N ILE A 17 -42.21 -17.40 -8.83
CA ILE A 17 -40.81 -17.80 -8.79
C ILE A 17 -40.27 -17.25 -7.48
N GLN A 18 -40.26 -18.07 -6.43
CA GLN A 18 -39.39 -17.79 -5.30
C GLN A 18 -37.96 -17.96 -5.80
N LEU A 19 -37.28 -16.86 -6.14
CA LEU A 19 -35.83 -16.85 -6.11
C LEU A 19 -35.43 -16.98 -4.63
N THR A 20 -35.37 -18.22 -4.14
CA THR A 20 -34.50 -18.50 -3.01
C THR A 20 -33.08 -18.41 -3.55
N ALA A 21 -32.46 -17.24 -3.43
CA ALA A 21 -31.01 -17.13 -3.50
C ALA A 21 -30.45 -17.89 -2.30
N THR A 22 -30.32 -19.21 -2.45
CA THR A 22 -29.45 -19.98 -1.56
C THR A 22 -28.06 -19.43 -1.80
N ALA A 23 -27.54 -18.64 -0.84
CA ALA A 23 -26.14 -18.27 -0.81
C ALA A 23 -25.34 -19.57 -0.98
N GLN A 24 -24.76 -19.76 -2.17
CA GLN A 24 -23.99 -20.94 -2.47
C GLN A 24 -22.84 -20.95 -1.47
N SER A 25 -22.80 -21.95 -0.58
CA SER A 25 -21.73 -22.06 0.40
C SER A 25 -20.43 -22.27 -0.37
N VAL A 26 -19.61 -21.21 -0.46
CA VAL A 26 -18.30 -21.27 -1.07
C VAL A 26 -17.44 -22.21 -0.25
N ASN A 27 -17.11 -23.37 -0.80
CA ASN A 27 -16.27 -24.35 -0.14
C ASN A 27 -14.81 -24.11 -0.53
N ILE A 28 -14.02 -23.52 0.37
CA ILE A 28 -12.59 -23.32 0.16
C ILE A 28 -11.83 -24.57 0.61
N SER A 29 -11.03 -25.14 -0.29
CA SER A 29 -10.21 -26.31 -0.01
C SER A 29 -9.07 -26.01 0.99
N GLN A 30 -8.38 -27.05 1.44
CA GLN A 30 -7.11 -26.87 2.14
C GLN A 30 -6.05 -26.32 1.17
N PRO A 31 -5.19 -25.39 1.59
CA PRO A 31 -4.04 -24.98 0.81
C PRO A 31 -3.13 -26.16 0.46
N ILE A 32 -2.58 -26.13 -0.75
CA ILE A 32 -1.60 -27.10 -1.25
C ILE A 32 -0.34 -26.35 -1.71
N PRO A 33 0.82 -27.00 -1.82
CA PRO A 33 1.95 -26.40 -2.52
C PRO A 33 1.56 -25.97 -3.95
N PRO A 34 2.00 -24.79 -4.41
CA PRO A 34 1.76 -24.35 -5.78
C PRO A 34 2.14 -25.46 -6.79
N PRO A 35 1.19 -25.93 -7.62
CA PRO A 35 1.46 -26.89 -8.68
C PRO A 35 2.57 -26.39 -9.63
N ASN A 36 3.33 -27.31 -10.25
CA ASN A 36 4.47 -26.93 -11.09
C ASN A 36 4.06 -26.06 -12.28
N ASP A 37 2.95 -26.37 -12.92
CA ASP A 37 2.39 -25.59 -14.03
C ASP A 37 1.97 -24.18 -13.59
N VAL A 38 1.38 -24.03 -12.39
CA VAL A 38 1.09 -22.72 -11.80
C VAL A 38 2.37 -21.95 -11.48
N ARG A 39 3.39 -22.61 -10.91
CA ARG A 39 4.69 -21.96 -10.65
C ARG A 39 5.35 -21.46 -11.92
N GLU A 40 5.37 -22.28 -12.96
CA GLU A 40 5.96 -21.93 -14.25
C GLU A 40 5.17 -20.81 -14.94
N THR A 41 3.84 -20.90 -14.96
CA THR A 41 2.97 -19.91 -15.60
C THR A 41 3.09 -18.54 -14.96
N PHE A 42 3.12 -18.48 -13.63
CA PHE A 42 3.17 -17.21 -12.88
C PHE A 42 4.59 -16.79 -12.48
N ASN A 43 5.60 -17.59 -12.83
CA ASN A 43 6.98 -17.44 -12.36
C ASN A 43 7.05 -17.25 -10.83
N LEU A 44 6.36 -18.11 -10.08
CA LEU A 44 6.28 -18.00 -8.63
C LEU A 44 7.61 -18.39 -7.97
N ASP A 45 8.09 -17.52 -7.09
CA ASP A 45 9.27 -17.79 -6.28
C ASP A 45 9.09 -19.03 -5.37
N PRO A 46 10.14 -19.84 -5.12
CA PRO A 46 10.09 -20.95 -4.17
C PRO A 46 9.66 -20.57 -2.75
N PHE A 47 9.75 -19.28 -2.37
CA PHE A 47 9.18 -18.71 -1.16
C PHE A 47 7.72 -19.14 -0.94
N TYR A 48 6.92 -19.18 -2.02
CA TYR A 48 5.54 -19.62 -1.95
C TYR A 48 5.46 -21.16 -1.86
N VAL A 49 4.96 -21.66 -0.73
CA VAL A 49 4.78 -23.10 -0.48
C VAL A 49 3.33 -23.48 -0.16
N GLN A 50 2.44 -22.50 -0.11
CA GLN A 50 1.00 -22.69 0.01
C GLN A 50 0.31 -21.95 -1.14
N SER A 51 -0.78 -22.52 -1.64
CA SER A 51 -1.60 -21.96 -2.69
C SER A 51 -3.04 -22.42 -2.62
N LEU A 52 -3.94 -21.57 -3.11
CA LEU A 52 -5.30 -21.86 -3.52
C LEU A 52 -5.53 -21.24 -4.89
N ASP A 53 -6.41 -21.86 -5.69
CA ASP A 53 -6.87 -21.29 -6.96
C ASP A 53 -8.23 -20.65 -6.78
N VAL A 54 -8.38 -19.41 -7.26
CA VAL A 54 -9.66 -18.71 -7.31
C VAL A 54 -9.96 -18.39 -8.77
N GLU A 55 -10.56 -19.34 -9.48
CA GLU A 55 -10.95 -19.22 -10.89
C GLU A 55 -9.77 -18.83 -11.80
N GLY A 56 -8.61 -19.45 -11.56
CA GLY A 56 -7.35 -19.16 -12.27
C GLY A 56 -6.47 -18.10 -11.63
N LEU A 57 -6.97 -17.34 -10.64
CA LEU A 57 -6.15 -16.41 -9.85
C LEU A 57 -5.45 -17.16 -8.70
N PRO A 58 -4.11 -17.22 -8.65
CA PRO A 58 -3.40 -17.84 -7.56
C PRO A 58 -3.46 -16.97 -6.29
N VAL A 59 -3.87 -17.57 -5.18
CA VAL A 59 -3.71 -17.03 -3.82
C VAL A 59 -2.57 -17.79 -3.16
N VAL A 60 -1.45 -17.14 -2.87
CA VAL A 60 -0.18 -17.79 -2.53
C VAL A 60 0.39 -17.28 -1.21
N ALA A 61 1.17 -18.11 -0.51
CA ALA A 61 1.83 -17.73 0.74
C ALA A 61 3.06 -18.58 1.07
N SER A 62 3.87 -18.06 1.98
CA SER A 62 5.00 -18.77 2.57
C SER A 62 4.55 -19.88 3.54
N ALA A 63 5.51 -20.62 4.09
CA ALA A 63 5.26 -21.65 5.09
C ALA A 63 4.78 -21.08 6.44
N LYS A 64 5.04 -19.80 6.69
CA LYS A 64 4.78 -19.15 7.98
C LYS A 64 3.33 -18.71 8.14
N VAL A 65 2.65 -18.46 7.02
CA VAL A 65 1.26 -17.99 7.00
C VAL A 65 0.31 -19.09 7.47
N SER A 66 -0.65 -18.70 8.31
CA SER A 66 -1.77 -19.52 8.72
C SER A 66 -2.58 -19.98 7.49
N PRO A 67 -2.82 -21.30 7.32
CA PRO A 67 -3.71 -21.79 6.26
C PRO A 67 -5.11 -21.16 6.29
N TYR A 68 -5.59 -20.71 7.46
CA TYR A 68 -6.87 -20.01 7.58
C TYR A 68 -6.84 -18.63 6.95
N ALA A 69 -5.71 -17.91 7.00
CA ALA A 69 -5.57 -16.60 6.37
C ALA A 69 -5.63 -16.73 4.83
N LEU A 70 -4.97 -17.75 4.29
CA LEU A 70 -5.01 -18.03 2.85
C LEU A 70 -6.43 -18.36 2.37
N LYS A 71 -7.17 -19.14 3.17
CA LYS A 71 -8.57 -19.46 2.90
C LYS A 71 -9.49 -18.25 3.02
N GLU A 72 -9.27 -17.41 4.03
CA GLU A 72 -10.03 -16.18 4.22
C GLU A 72 -9.82 -15.23 3.04
N ALA A 73 -8.58 -15.07 2.57
CA ALA A 73 -8.31 -14.28 1.36
C ALA A 73 -9.05 -14.83 0.13
N ALA A 74 -8.97 -16.15 -0.12
CA ALA A 74 -9.69 -16.78 -1.23
C ALA A 74 -11.22 -16.62 -1.10
N TRP A 75 -11.76 -16.74 0.11
CA TRP A 75 -13.19 -16.54 0.37
C TRP A 75 -13.61 -15.10 0.11
N LEU A 76 -12.86 -14.11 0.60
CA LEU A 76 -13.16 -12.69 0.39
C LEU A 76 -13.11 -12.31 -1.09
N ILE A 77 -12.11 -12.77 -1.84
CA ILE A 77 -12.02 -12.55 -3.29
C ILE A 77 -13.27 -13.10 -4.00
N GLN A 78 -13.71 -14.32 -3.64
CA GLN A 78 -14.94 -14.88 -4.21
C GLN A 78 -16.20 -14.10 -3.82
N GLN A 79 -16.30 -13.60 -2.59
CA GLN A 79 -17.43 -12.75 -2.18
C GLN A 79 -17.44 -11.41 -2.92
N MET A 80 -16.28 -10.81 -3.13
CA MET A 80 -16.15 -9.53 -3.83
C MET A 80 -16.53 -9.68 -5.31
N ILE A 81 -15.95 -10.65 -6.02
CA ILE A 81 -15.95 -10.63 -7.49
C ILE A 81 -16.10 -12.01 -8.15
N GLY A 82 -16.45 -13.06 -7.40
CA GLY A 82 -16.54 -14.43 -7.92
C GLY A 82 -17.53 -14.62 -9.08
N HIS A 83 -18.56 -13.77 -9.18
CA HIS A 83 -19.50 -13.78 -10.31
C HIS A 83 -18.92 -13.17 -11.60
N ARG A 84 -17.78 -12.48 -11.53
CA ARG A 84 -17.06 -11.87 -12.66
C ARG A 84 -15.77 -12.63 -12.94
N GLN A 85 -15.91 -13.89 -13.35
CA GLN A 85 -14.79 -14.74 -13.73
C GLN A 85 -13.95 -14.14 -14.87
N ASP A 86 -14.55 -13.32 -15.74
CA ASP A 86 -13.84 -12.57 -16.77
C ASP A 86 -12.78 -11.61 -16.19
N ILE A 87 -13.07 -10.96 -15.06
CA ILE A 87 -12.10 -10.10 -14.35
C ILE A 87 -11.02 -10.95 -13.69
N LEU A 88 -11.39 -12.04 -13.00
CA LEU A 88 -10.41 -12.94 -12.37
C LEU A 88 -9.45 -13.56 -13.39
N GLN A 89 -9.97 -13.98 -14.54
CA GLN A 89 -9.15 -14.50 -15.65
C GLN A 89 -8.27 -13.41 -16.27
N ALA A 90 -8.75 -12.17 -16.39
CA ALA A 90 -7.93 -11.06 -16.86
C ALA A 90 -6.78 -10.73 -15.89
N LEU A 91 -7.04 -10.77 -14.57
CA LEU A 91 -6.01 -10.64 -13.55
C LEU A 91 -4.94 -11.73 -13.70
N ALA A 92 -5.38 -12.99 -13.82
CA ALA A 92 -4.48 -14.13 -14.03
C ALA A 92 -3.65 -14.00 -15.32
N GLN A 93 -4.28 -13.61 -16.44
CA GLN A 93 -3.61 -13.35 -17.72
C GLN A 93 -2.57 -12.24 -17.63
N ASN A 94 -2.81 -11.24 -16.78
CA ASN A 94 -1.88 -10.17 -16.46
C ASN A 94 -0.87 -10.56 -15.36
N ASN A 95 -0.69 -11.86 -15.12
CA ASN A 95 0.25 -12.46 -14.18
C ASN A 95 0.02 -12.10 -12.70
N VAL A 96 -1.18 -11.60 -12.36
CA VAL A 96 -1.50 -11.21 -10.98
C VAL A 96 -1.63 -12.44 -10.10
N ARG A 97 -1.08 -12.35 -8.88
CA ARG A 97 -1.40 -13.25 -7.76
C ARG A 97 -1.75 -12.44 -6.52
N PHE A 98 -2.47 -13.07 -5.61
CA PHE A 98 -2.71 -12.53 -4.27
C PHE A 98 -1.78 -13.21 -3.26
N ALA A 99 -0.80 -12.48 -2.73
CA ALA A 99 0.15 -12.96 -1.75
C ALA A 99 -0.32 -12.65 -0.32
N VAL A 100 -0.46 -13.66 0.53
CA VAL A 100 -0.66 -13.45 1.96
C VAL A 100 0.70 -13.41 2.65
N MET A 101 0.89 -12.39 3.47
CA MET A 101 2.12 -12.14 4.22
C MET A 101 1.92 -12.53 5.67
N ALA A 102 2.84 -13.31 6.26
CA ALA A 102 2.72 -13.69 7.66
C ALA A 102 2.83 -12.47 8.58
N HIS A 103 2.31 -12.58 9.80
CA HIS A 103 2.31 -11.47 10.76
C HIS A 103 3.74 -11.02 11.16
N ASN A 104 4.74 -11.88 10.92
CA ASN A 104 6.16 -11.65 11.21
C ASN A 104 7.03 -11.62 9.94
N GLU A 105 6.41 -11.50 8.77
CA GLU A 105 7.08 -11.18 7.52
C GLU A 105 6.88 -9.70 7.20
N LEU A 106 7.79 -9.10 6.42
CA LEU A 106 7.74 -7.69 6.03
C LEU A 106 7.41 -7.54 4.55
N THR A 107 6.94 -6.35 4.14
CA THR A 107 6.49 -6.07 2.77
C THR A 107 7.55 -6.42 1.74
N THR A 108 8.80 -6.03 1.94
CA THR A 108 9.91 -6.33 1.02
C THR A 108 10.39 -7.79 1.08
N GLN A 109 9.86 -8.60 2.00
CA GLN A 109 10.10 -10.05 2.02
C GLN A 109 9.14 -10.81 1.10
N ILE A 110 8.07 -10.18 0.61
CA ILE A 110 7.30 -10.69 -0.50
C ILE A 110 8.18 -10.59 -1.76
N PRO A 111 8.42 -11.70 -2.49
CA PRO A 111 9.38 -11.74 -3.60
C PRO A 111 9.24 -10.61 -4.60
N GLU A 112 8.00 -10.20 -4.89
CA GLU A 112 7.71 -9.23 -5.96
C GLU A 112 7.71 -7.78 -5.49
N HIS A 113 7.97 -7.58 -4.19
CA HIS A 113 8.20 -6.29 -3.54
C HIS A 113 9.66 -6.16 -3.05
N SER A 114 10.52 -7.16 -3.28
CA SER A 114 11.89 -7.23 -2.76
C SER A 114 12.85 -6.16 -3.27
N ASP A 115 12.50 -5.51 -4.38
CA ASP A 115 13.29 -4.43 -4.99
C ASP A 115 12.86 -3.03 -4.51
N LEU A 116 11.83 -2.93 -3.66
CA LEU A 116 11.40 -1.67 -3.10
C LEU A 116 12.45 -1.11 -2.14
N GLN A 117 12.79 0.17 -2.31
CA GLN A 117 13.82 0.86 -1.54
C GLN A 117 13.34 2.23 -1.06
N PRO A 118 13.82 2.70 0.11
CA PRO A 118 14.53 1.89 1.09
C PRO A 118 13.59 0.88 1.76
N ASP A 119 14.07 -0.33 2.00
CA ASP A 119 13.28 -1.47 2.52
C ASP A 119 12.49 -1.13 3.79
N TYR A 120 13.14 -0.56 4.79
CA TYR A 120 12.53 -0.22 6.08
C TYR A 120 11.36 0.77 5.96
N TYR A 121 11.35 1.63 4.93
CA TYR A 121 10.22 2.51 4.70
C TYR A 121 9.02 1.69 4.28
N TRP A 122 9.16 0.85 3.24
CA TRP A 122 8.09 0.01 2.71
C TRP A 122 7.61 -1.02 3.72
N ASP A 123 8.55 -1.61 4.46
CA ASP A 123 8.26 -2.57 5.52
C ASP A 123 7.43 -1.95 6.64
N ARG A 124 7.71 -0.71 7.04
CA ARG A 124 6.94 -0.02 8.10
C ARG A 124 5.64 0.61 7.60
N ARG A 125 5.65 1.08 6.36
CA ARG A 125 4.58 1.85 5.71
C ARG A 125 3.35 1.02 5.43
N ALA A 126 3.52 -0.26 5.09
CA ALA A 126 2.49 -1.06 4.47
C ALA A 126 2.38 -2.45 5.08
N ARG A 127 1.15 -2.97 5.13
CA ARG A 127 0.83 -4.40 5.32
C ARG A 127 0.03 -4.97 4.17
N GLY A 128 -0.05 -4.23 3.08
CA GLY A 128 -0.60 -4.64 1.80
C GLY A 128 -0.20 -3.63 0.72
N LEU A 129 -0.14 -4.09 -0.51
CA LEU A 129 0.13 -3.29 -1.70
C LEU A 129 -0.65 -3.85 -2.89
N GLY A 130 -1.19 -2.97 -3.72
CA GLY A 130 -1.80 -3.32 -4.99
C GLY A 130 -0.79 -3.80 -6.02
N SER A 131 -1.28 -4.53 -7.02
CA SER A 131 -0.45 -5.04 -8.10
C SER A 131 -0.18 -4.01 -9.21
N THR A 132 0.95 -4.17 -9.88
CA THR A 132 1.32 -3.42 -11.09
C THR A 132 1.87 -4.38 -12.16
N PRO A 133 2.00 -3.98 -13.44
CA PRO A 133 2.59 -4.86 -14.45
C PRO A 133 4.02 -5.31 -14.11
N SER A 134 4.81 -4.47 -13.44
CA SER A 134 6.19 -4.81 -13.02
C SER A 134 6.25 -5.58 -11.70
N ARG A 135 5.25 -5.40 -10.82
CA ARG A 135 5.12 -6.11 -9.54
C ARG A 135 3.71 -6.71 -9.45
N PRO A 136 3.43 -7.82 -10.17
CA PRO A 136 2.06 -8.33 -10.27
C PRO A 136 1.63 -9.16 -9.05
N ALA A 137 1.92 -8.67 -7.84
CA ALA A 137 1.43 -9.25 -6.59
C ALA A 137 0.59 -8.19 -5.86
N VAL A 138 -0.64 -8.57 -5.52
CA VAL A 138 -1.39 -7.91 -4.45
C VAL A 138 -0.95 -8.55 -3.14
N SER A 139 -0.68 -7.78 -2.09
CA SER A 139 -0.35 -8.35 -0.78
C SER A 139 -1.30 -7.91 0.32
N CYS A 140 -1.46 -8.76 1.34
CA CYS A 140 -2.15 -8.45 2.59
C CYS A 140 -1.58 -9.28 3.74
N GLY A 141 -1.38 -8.65 4.89
CA GLY A 141 -0.99 -9.30 6.13
C GLY A 141 -2.08 -10.22 6.67
N GLU A 142 -1.70 -11.39 7.17
CA GLU A 142 -2.64 -12.33 7.79
C GLU A 142 -3.27 -11.78 9.07
N GLU A 143 -2.57 -10.87 9.77
CA GLU A 143 -3.10 -10.21 10.96
C GLU A 143 -4.36 -9.39 10.64
N ASN A 144 -4.45 -8.81 9.43
CA ASN A 144 -5.63 -8.10 8.97
C ASN A 144 -6.74 -9.05 8.53
N LEU A 145 -6.39 -10.13 7.82
CA LEU A 145 -7.35 -11.14 7.34
C LEU A 145 -8.05 -11.86 8.49
N LEU A 146 -7.29 -12.27 9.50
CA LEU A 146 -7.80 -13.05 10.64
C LEU A 146 -8.07 -12.20 11.89
N ASN A 147 -7.84 -10.89 11.81
CA ASN A 147 -8.08 -9.92 12.87
C ASN A 147 -7.31 -10.19 14.17
N TYR A 148 -6.00 -10.49 14.03
CA TYR A 148 -5.10 -10.69 15.17
C TYR A 148 -4.98 -9.44 16.03
N GLU A 149 -4.62 -9.62 17.30
CA GLU A 149 -4.25 -8.49 18.17
C GLU A 149 -3.02 -7.77 17.57
N GLY A 150 -3.00 -6.44 17.64
CA GLY A 150 -1.88 -5.62 17.18
C GLY A 150 -1.91 -5.25 15.69
N ASP A 151 -2.89 -5.73 14.91
CA ASP A 151 -3.06 -5.33 13.51
C ASP A 151 -3.12 -3.79 13.38
N PRO A 152 -2.16 -3.16 12.67
CA PRO A 152 -2.12 -1.71 12.50
C PRO A 152 -3.30 -1.16 11.69
N TYR A 153 -4.04 -2.02 10.98
CA TYR A 153 -5.18 -1.69 10.13
C TYR A 153 -6.49 -2.36 10.62
N SER A 154 -6.61 -2.65 11.92
CA SER A 154 -7.71 -3.43 12.52
C SER A 154 -9.14 -2.86 12.35
N THR A 155 -9.26 -1.63 11.87
CA THR A 155 -10.54 -0.93 11.62
C THR A 155 -10.99 -1.00 10.16
N GLU A 156 -10.24 -1.67 9.30
CA GLU A 156 -10.53 -1.86 7.89
C GLU A 156 -10.06 -3.23 7.39
N ASN A 157 -10.30 -3.53 6.11
CA ASN A 157 -9.79 -4.74 5.47
C ASN A 157 -8.92 -4.37 4.27
N ILE A 158 -7.61 -4.56 4.43
CA ILE A 158 -6.58 -4.20 3.45
C ILE A 158 -6.72 -5.01 2.17
N LEU A 159 -7.14 -6.29 2.24
CA LEU A 159 -7.44 -7.07 1.04
C LEU A 159 -8.48 -6.38 0.17
N VAL A 160 -9.58 -5.88 0.76
CA VAL A 160 -10.64 -5.22 -0.03
C VAL A 160 -10.10 -4.00 -0.77
N HIS A 161 -9.28 -3.18 -0.12
CA HIS A 161 -8.65 -2.01 -0.73
C HIS A 161 -7.66 -2.38 -1.84
N GLU A 162 -6.65 -3.17 -1.52
CA GLU A 162 -5.55 -3.48 -2.43
C GLU A 162 -6.01 -4.35 -3.61
N PHE A 163 -6.99 -5.22 -3.38
CA PHE A 163 -7.60 -6.01 -4.45
C PHE A 163 -8.52 -5.15 -5.34
N ALA A 164 -9.13 -4.07 -4.82
CA ALA A 164 -9.84 -3.11 -5.65
C ALA A 164 -8.92 -2.41 -6.64
N HIS A 165 -7.70 -2.04 -6.23
CA HIS A 165 -6.68 -1.53 -7.15
C HIS A 165 -6.34 -2.53 -8.24
N ALA A 166 -6.14 -3.80 -7.89
CA ALA A 166 -5.85 -4.85 -8.87
C ALA A 166 -7.01 -5.04 -9.85
N ILE A 167 -8.25 -5.15 -9.35
CA ILE A 167 -9.46 -5.24 -10.17
C ILE A 167 -9.51 -4.08 -11.15
N HIS A 168 -9.24 -2.85 -10.72
CA HIS A 168 -9.24 -1.69 -11.61
C HIS A 168 -8.10 -1.72 -12.63
N GLN A 169 -6.86 -1.74 -12.15
CA GLN A 169 -5.67 -1.50 -12.99
C GLN A 169 -5.27 -2.69 -13.84
N MET A 170 -5.48 -3.90 -13.32
CA MET A 170 -4.99 -5.15 -13.91
C MET A 170 -6.12 -6.08 -14.39
N GLY A 171 -7.38 -5.81 -14.03
CA GLY A 171 -8.54 -6.60 -14.48
C GLY A 171 -9.41 -5.85 -15.47
N LEU A 172 -10.14 -4.84 -14.98
CA LEU A 172 -11.13 -4.06 -15.70
C LEU A 172 -10.53 -3.32 -16.90
N LYS A 173 -9.31 -2.78 -16.81
CA LYS A 173 -8.65 -2.18 -17.99
C LYS A 173 -8.46 -3.15 -19.16
N THR A 174 -8.36 -4.45 -18.89
CA THR A 174 -8.30 -5.48 -19.93
C THR A 174 -9.69 -5.87 -20.43
N VAL A 175 -10.66 -6.05 -19.52
CA VAL A 175 -12.00 -6.53 -19.86
C VAL A 175 -12.89 -5.44 -20.47
N ASP A 176 -12.77 -4.21 -19.97
CA ASP A 176 -13.45 -3.01 -20.43
C ASP A 176 -12.44 -1.83 -20.50
N PRO A 177 -11.82 -1.63 -21.68
CA PRO A 177 -10.86 -0.53 -21.88
C PRO A 177 -11.42 0.87 -21.61
N SER A 178 -12.75 1.07 -21.59
CA SER A 178 -13.38 2.36 -21.30
C SER A 178 -13.51 2.65 -19.80
N PHE A 179 -13.30 1.66 -18.94
CA PHE A 179 -13.58 1.76 -17.50
C PHE A 179 -12.79 2.89 -16.82
N ASP A 180 -11.48 3.02 -17.10
CA ASP A 180 -10.64 4.04 -16.46
C ASP A 180 -11.05 5.46 -16.85
N ASP A 181 -11.50 5.67 -18.08
CA ASP A 181 -12.01 6.97 -18.55
C ASP A 181 -13.33 7.32 -17.86
N ARG A 182 -14.24 6.34 -17.71
CA ARG A 182 -15.50 6.53 -16.97
C ARG A 182 -15.23 6.86 -15.50
N LEU A 183 -14.34 6.10 -14.85
CA LEU A 183 -13.93 6.37 -13.46
C LEU A 183 -13.29 7.75 -13.32
N LYS A 184 -12.44 8.16 -14.26
CA LYS A 184 -11.83 9.50 -14.27
C LYS A 184 -12.89 10.60 -14.33
N VAL A 185 -13.89 10.47 -15.19
CA VAL A 185 -14.99 11.45 -15.28
C VAL A 185 -15.75 11.55 -13.95
N LEU A 186 -15.99 10.43 -13.27
CA LEU A 186 -16.64 10.43 -11.96
C LEU A 186 -15.78 11.09 -10.88
N TYR A 187 -14.48 10.75 -10.84
CA TYR A 187 -13.51 11.36 -9.94
C TYR A 187 -13.46 12.88 -10.12
N ASP A 188 -13.30 13.38 -11.35
CA ASP A 188 -13.23 14.81 -11.63
C ASP A 188 -14.54 15.52 -11.18
N ALA A 189 -15.69 14.90 -11.39
CA ALA A 189 -16.98 15.42 -10.96
C ALA A 189 -17.15 15.40 -9.41
N ALA A 190 -16.60 14.40 -8.73
CA ALA A 190 -16.58 14.33 -7.27
C ALA A 190 -15.71 15.45 -6.68
N VAL A 191 -14.52 15.69 -7.26
CA VAL A 191 -13.64 16.82 -6.91
C VAL A 191 -14.38 18.14 -7.08
N GLU A 192 -15.02 18.38 -8.23
CA GLU A 192 -15.74 19.63 -8.52
C GLU A 192 -16.88 19.89 -7.53
N LYS A 193 -17.58 18.84 -7.10
CA LYS A 193 -18.66 18.90 -6.10
C LYS A 193 -18.15 19.01 -4.66
N GLY A 194 -16.84 18.90 -4.44
CA GLY A 194 -16.25 18.84 -3.10
C GLY A 194 -16.61 17.57 -2.33
N LEU A 195 -17.00 16.49 -3.02
CA LEU A 195 -17.13 15.18 -2.40
C LEU A 195 -15.75 14.66 -2.02
N TRP A 196 -15.67 13.91 -0.92
CA TRP A 196 -14.42 13.31 -0.41
C TRP A 196 -13.32 14.33 -0.12
N LYS A 197 -13.67 15.62 0.01
CA LYS A 197 -12.71 16.67 0.29
C LYS A 197 -11.94 16.38 1.58
N ASP A 198 -10.62 16.60 1.53
CA ASP A 198 -9.69 16.39 2.64
C ASP A 198 -9.64 14.92 3.13
N THR A 199 -10.04 13.96 2.28
CA THR A 199 -9.94 12.52 2.56
C THR A 199 -8.92 11.83 1.65
N TYR A 200 -8.48 10.63 2.03
CA TYR A 200 -7.57 9.82 1.24
C TYR A 200 -8.15 9.47 -0.15
N ALA A 201 -9.46 9.24 -0.23
CA ALA A 201 -10.17 8.93 -1.47
C ALA A 201 -9.97 9.95 -2.59
N ILE A 202 -9.72 11.23 -2.28
CA ILE A 202 -9.53 12.26 -3.31
C ILE A 202 -8.06 12.47 -3.72
N THR A 203 -7.11 11.73 -3.12
CA THR A 203 -5.68 11.80 -3.45
C THR A 203 -5.43 11.54 -4.93
N ASN A 204 -6.08 10.51 -5.47
CA ASN A 204 -6.09 10.22 -6.90
C ASN A 204 -7.29 9.31 -7.24
N ARG A 205 -7.56 9.09 -8.53
CA ARG A 205 -8.71 8.29 -8.99
C ARG A 205 -8.67 6.81 -8.58
N ALA A 206 -7.48 6.24 -8.36
CA ALA A 206 -7.34 4.86 -7.93
C ALA A 206 -7.73 4.71 -6.45
N GLU A 207 -7.34 5.66 -5.59
CA GLU A 207 -7.83 5.69 -4.19
C GLU A 207 -9.34 5.92 -4.15
N TYR A 208 -9.88 6.82 -4.97
CA TYR A 208 -11.32 7.05 -5.07
C TYR A 208 -12.11 5.76 -5.34
N TRP A 209 -11.57 4.91 -6.21
CA TRP A 209 -12.13 3.59 -6.48
C TRP A 209 -11.96 2.61 -5.31
N ALA A 210 -10.77 2.53 -4.72
CA ALA A 210 -10.48 1.58 -3.64
C ALA A 210 -11.24 1.91 -2.35
N GLU A 211 -11.24 3.17 -1.94
CA GLU A 211 -12.00 3.70 -0.79
C GLU A 211 -13.51 3.52 -0.99
N GLY A 212 -14.01 3.84 -2.18
CA GLY A 212 -15.40 3.59 -2.55
C GLY A 212 -15.75 2.10 -2.49
N THR A 213 -14.82 1.22 -2.88
CA THR A 213 -14.99 -0.24 -2.79
C THR A 213 -15.03 -0.71 -1.33
N GLN A 214 -14.17 -0.18 -0.46
CA GLN A 214 -14.25 -0.47 0.98
C GLN A 214 -15.60 -0.02 1.55
N SER A 215 -16.10 1.16 1.17
CA SER A 215 -17.42 1.62 1.60
C SER A 215 -18.52 0.72 1.02
N TRP A 216 -18.39 0.26 -0.23
CA TRP A 216 -19.34 -0.68 -0.87
C TRP A 216 -19.47 -2.00 -0.10
N PHE A 217 -18.41 -2.44 0.56
CA PHE A 217 -18.40 -3.68 1.35
C PHE A 217 -18.46 -3.43 2.86
N ASP A 218 -18.76 -2.21 3.31
CA ASP A 218 -18.89 -1.80 4.72
C ASP A 218 -17.62 -2.06 5.55
N THR A 219 -16.45 -1.82 4.96
CA THR A 219 -15.14 -1.98 5.62
C THR A 219 -14.24 -0.76 5.52
N ASN A 220 -14.77 0.39 5.10
CA ASN A 220 -14.02 1.63 5.15
C ASN A 220 -14.06 2.22 6.57
N ARG A 221 -13.03 3.00 6.90
CA ARG A 221 -12.97 3.79 8.13
C ARG A 221 -13.86 5.03 8.00
N ALA A 222 -14.19 5.62 9.14
CA ALA A 222 -14.96 6.86 9.15
C ALA A 222 -14.54 7.83 10.26
N ASN A 223 -14.67 9.11 9.95
CA ASN A 223 -14.52 10.26 10.84
C ASN A 223 -13.15 10.33 11.53
N ASP A 224 -12.09 10.15 10.76
CA ASP A 224 -10.71 10.36 11.19
C ASP A 224 -10.00 11.40 10.30
N ASP A 225 -8.67 11.51 10.41
CA ASP A 225 -7.87 12.48 9.68
C ASP A 225 -7.79 12.23 8.16
N GLN A 226 -8.19 11.04 7.72
CA GLN A 226 -8.11 10.60 6.32
C GLN A 226 -9.47 10.17 5.75
N HIS A 227 -10.50 9.97 6.57
CA HIS A 227 -11.80 9.45 6.15
C HIS A 227 -12.96 10.32 6.65
N ASN A 228 -13.97 10.50 5.79
CA ASN A 228 -15.21 11.19 6.15
C ASN A 228 -16.22 10.22 6.79
N HIS A 229 -17.52 10.53 6.76
CA HIS A 229 -18.57 9.72 7.38
C HIS A 229 -19.04 8.51 6.54
N VAL A 230 -18.56 8.35 5.30
CA VAL A 230 -19.10 7.45 4.25
C VAL A 230 -18.39 6.10 4.27
N ASP A 231 -18.63 5.31 5.32
CA ASP A 231 -18.03 3.99 5.56
C ASP A 231 -18.85 2.79 5.05
N THR A 232 -20.13 3.00 4.69
CA THR A 232 -21.03 1.91 4.27
C THR A 232 -21.63 2.14 2.89
N ARG A 233 -22.12 1.06 2.28
CA ARG A 233 -22.76 1.08 0.96
C ARG A 233 -23.95 2.02 0.91
N ASP A 234 -24.77 2.00 1.96
CA ASP A 234 -25.98 2.80 2.02
C ASP A 234 -25.64 4.30 2.09
N LYS A 235 -24.65 4.67 2.90
CA LYS A 235 -24.15 6.04 2.94
C LYS A 235 -23.53 6.43 1.60
N LEU A 236 -22.80 5.52 0.94
CA LEU A 236 -22.19 5.78 -0.36
C LEU A 236 -23.24 6.03 -1.44
N LYS A 237 -24.32 5.24 -1.47
CA LYS A 237 -25.45 5.44 -2.41
C LYS A 237 -26.11 6.81 -2.24
N GLU A 238 -26.19 7.32 -1.02
CA GLU A 238 -26.73 8.65 -0.73
C GLU A 238 -25.74 9.77 -1.07
N TYR A 239 -24.47 9.61 -0.67
CA TYR A 239 -23.44 10.63 -0.75
C TYR A 239 -22.84 10.80 -2.15
N ASP A 240 -22.47 9.69 -2.79
CA ASP A 240 -21.87 9.64 -4.13
C ASP A 240 -22.57 8.56 -4.99
N PRO A 241 -23.82 8.84 -5.42
CA PRO A 241 -24.62 7.88 -6.19
C PRO A 241 -23.98 7.51 -7.54
N ALA A 242 -23.09 8.34 -8.07
CA ALA A 242 -22.44 8.08 -9.34
C ALA A 242 -21.35 7.01 -9.19
N LEU A 243 -20.51 7.11 -8.15
CA LEU A 243 -19.57 6.05 -7.80
C LEU A 243 -20.29 4.75 -7.41
N ALA A 244 -21.36 4.86 -6.61
CA ALA A 244 -22.19 3.72 -6.23
C ALA A 244 -22.75 2.96 -7.45
N ALA A 245 -23.17 3.68 -8.49
CA ALA A 245 -23.64 3.05 -9.73
C ALA A 245 -22.52 2.30 -10.48
N LEU A 246 -21.30 2.86 -10.54
CA LEU A 246 -20.16 2.18 -11.15
C LEU A 246 -19.74 0.94 -10.35
N LEU A 247 -19.76 1.01 -9.02
CA LEU A 247 -19.51 -0.13 -8.14
C LEU A 247 -20.59 -1.22 -8.30
N THR A 248 -21.86 -0.83 -8.47
CA THR A 248 -22.96 -1.75 -8.76
C THR A 248 -22.74 -2.51 -10.07
N GLU A 249 -22.23 -1.84 -11.10
CA GLU A 249 -21.93 -2.47 -12.40
C GLU A 249 -20.88 -3.59 -12.27
N VAL A 250 -19.85 -3.37 -11.44
CA VAL A 250 -18.74 -4.31 -11.25
C VAL A 250 -19.09 -5.41 -10.26
N TYR A 251 -19.49 -5.03 -9.05
CA TYR A 251 -19.69 -5.93 -7.91
C TYR A 251 -21.12 -6.47 -7.79
N GLY A 252 -22.09 -5.85 -8.48
CA GLY A 252 -23.50 -6.07 -8.22
C GLY A 252 -23.94 -5.47 -6.89
N ASP A 253 -25.24 -5.57 -6.60
CA ASP A 253 -25.83 -5.09 -5.34
C ASP A 253 -26.27 -6.25 -4.45
N MET A 254 -25.40 -7.25 -4.29
CA MET A 254 -25.67 -8.42 -3.44
C MET A 254 -25.73 -8.02 -1.95
N ASP A 255 -26.49 -8.77 -1.15
CA ASP A 255 -26.67 -8.51 0.28
C ASP A 255 -25.37 -8.63 1.10
N TRP A 256 -24.37 -9.33 0.58
CA TRP A 256 -23.12 -9.54 1.30
C TRP A 256 -22.42 -8.22 1.64
N ARG A 257 -21.92 -8.13 2.87
CA ARG A 257 -21.05 -7.09 3.42
C ARG A 257 -19.93 -7.74 4.19
N TYR A 258 -18.76 -7.09 4.20
CA TYR A 258 -17.65 -7.55 5.00
C TYR A 258 -18.05 -7.58 6.48
N THR A 259 -17.61 -8.63 7.16
CA THR A 259 -17.62 -8.74 8.61
C THR A 259 -16.32 -9.40 9.03
N ARG A 260 -15.80 -9.03 10.20
CA ARG A 260 -14.55 -9.58 10.75
C ARG A 260 -14.58 -11.11 10.81
N ALA A 261 -13.47 -11.76 10.51
CA ALA A 261 -13.34 -13.22 10.47
C ALA A 261 -13.80 -13.88 11.78
N VAL A 262 -13.48 -13.26 12.92
CA VAL A 262 -13.91 -13.69 14.26
C VAL A 262 -15.43 -13.76 14.46
N THR A 263 -16.22 -13.08 13.63
CA THR A 263 -17.70 -13.15 13.66
C THR A 263 -18.27 -14.26 12.75
N ARG A 264 -17.40 -14.90 11.96
CA ARG A 264 -17.74 -15.88 10.91
C ARG A 264 -17.13 -17.27 11.13
N LEU A 265 -16.69 -17.60 12.34
CA LEU A 265 -16.03 -18.88 12.68
C LEU A 265 -16.88 -20.14 12.36
N ARG A 266 -18.20 -19.98 12.18
CA ARG A 266 -19.11 -21.06 11.74
C ARG A 266 -18.99 -21.40 10.26
N LEU A 267 -18.35 -20.57 9.45
CA LEU A 267 -18.17 -20.82 8.01
C LEU A 267 -17.08 -21.86 7.79
N SER A 268 -17.26 -22.71 6.78
CA SER A 268 -16.43 -23.90 6.55
C SER A 268 -14.94 -23.60 6.40
N HIS A 269 -14.59 -22.46 5.81
CA HIS A 269 -13.19 -22.10 5.57
C HIS A 269 -12.46 -21.64 6.85
N LEU A 270 -13.19 -21.25 7.89
CA LEU A 270 -12.68 -20.91 9.24
C LEU A 270 -12.98 -22.00 10.28
N GLN A 271 -13.53 -23.14 9.86
CA GLN A 271 -13.87 -24.21 10.79
C GLN A 271 -12.60 -24.76 11.46
N GLY A 272 -12.55 -24.64 12.80
CA GLY A 272 -11.39 -25.05 13.61
C GLY A 272 -10.33 -23.97 13.80
N PHE A 273 -10.54 -22.75 13.30
CA PHE A 273 -9.73 -21.60 13.66
C PHE A 273 -10.14 -21.11 15.06
N ASP A 274 -9.15 -20.95 15.94
CA ASP A 274 -9.31 -20.36 17.27
C ASP A 274 -8.61 -18.99 17.31
N PRO A 275 -9.35 -17.87 17.38
CA PRO A 275 -8.76 -16.54 17.48
C PRO A 275 -7.89 -16.34 18.72
N GLU A 276 -8.16 -17.03 19.82
CA GLU A 276 -7.41 -16.86 21.08
C GLU A 276 -6.00 -17.48 21.00
N ASP A 277 -5.81 -18.44 20.09
CA ASP A 277 -4.50 -19.07 19.80
C ASP A 277 -3.71 -18.31 18.73
N SER A 278 -4.22 -17.16 18.25
CA SER A 278 -3.56 -16.38 17.22
C SER A 278 -2.35 -15.61 17.77
N PRO A 279 -1.26 -15.46 16.96
CA PRO A 279 -0.16 -14.61 17.35
C PRO A 279 -0.59 -13.15 17.39
N LYS A 280 0.13 -12.35 18.17
CA LYS A 280 0.04 -10.90 18.15
C LYS A 280 0.95 -10.33 17.06
N PHE A 281 0.43 -9.37 16.28
CA PHE A 281 1.26 -8.59 15.37
C PHE A 281 2.04 -7.54 16.15
N GLU A 282 3.35 -7.48 15.91
CA GLU A 282 4.24 -6.45 16.43
C GLU A 282 5.28 -6.11 15.37
N TRP A 283 5.56 -4.81 15.20
CA TRP A 283 6.66 -4.38 14.35
C TRP A 283 8.00 -4.82 14.98
N PRO A 284 8.96 -5.35 14.19
CA PRO A 284 10.28 -5.66 14.70
C PRO A 284 10.93 -4.43 15.35
N ALA A 285 11.56 -4.59 16.51
CA ALA A 285 12.17 -3.48 17.25
C ALA A 285 13.18 -2.70 16.39
N GLU A 286 14.00 -3.41 15.61
CA GLU A 286 14.98 -2.82 14.69
C GLU A 286 14.33 -1.92 13.63
N LEU A 287 13.14 -2.32 13.13
CA LEU A 287 12.38 -1.53 12.16
C LEU A 287 11.81 -0.25 12.81
N ILE A 288 11.32 -0.35 14.05
CA ILE A 288 10.87 0.81 14.82
C ILE A 288 12.04 1.78 15.02
N GLU A 289 13.18 1.29 15.50
CA GLU A 289 14.37 2.11 15.74
C GLU A 289 14.86 2.82 14.47
N LEU A 290 14.89 2.12 13.33
CA LEU A 290 15.34 2.69 12.06
C LEU A 290 14.38 3.76 11.53
N THR A 291 13.07 3.55 11.69
CA THR A 291 12.05 4.50 11.23
C THR A 291 12.00 5.75 12.11
N GLU A 292 12.12 5.61 13.42
CA GLU A 292 12.27 6.74 14.35
C GLU A 292 13.58 7.51 14.07
N PHE A 293 14.68 6.79 13.84
CA PHE A 293 15.96 7.41 13.47
C PHE A 293 15.85 8.21 12.18
N HIS A 294 15.19 7.67 11.14
CA HIS A 294 14.97 8.40 9.89
C HIS A 294 14.10 9.65 10.09
N GLN A 295 13.02 9.55 10.87
CA GLN A 295 12.17 10.72 11.18
C GLN A 295 12.97 11.81 11.91
N GLN A 296 13.80 11.42 12.89
CA GLN A 296 14.68 12.36 13.58
C GLN A 296 15.70 12.99 12.62
N LEU A 297 16.27 12.24 11.67
CA LEU A 297 17.20 12.79 10.68
C LEU A 297 16.54 13.83 9.77
N LYS A 298 15.28 13.64 9.39
CA LYS A 298 14.56 14.60 8.53
C LYS A 298 14.05 15.83 9.26
N ASN A 299 13.80 15.73 10.56
CA ASN A 299 13.29 16.86 11.35
C ASN A 299 14.39 17.91 11.57
N PRO A 300 14.30 19.12 10.98
CA PRO A 300 15.31 20.17 11.18
C PRO A 300 15.44 20.62 12.65
N GLU A 301 14.43 20.36 13.49
CA GLU A 301 14.43 20.70 14.92
C GLU A 301 14.99 19.58 15.80
N SER A 302 15.22 18.38 15.25
CA SER A 302 15.76 17.26 16.01
C SER A 302 17.26 17.42 16.22
N ASP A 303 17.70 17.40 17.47
CA ASP A 303 19.11 17.41 17.88
C ASP A 303 19.78 16.02 17.85
N GLY A 304 19.02 15.00 17.45
CA GLY A 304 19.47 13.62 17.34
C GLY A 304 19.81 12.95 18.67
N GLY A 305 19.45 13.55 19.81
CA GLY A 305 19.72 12.98 21.14
C GLY A 305 21.21 12.68 21.38
N GLY A 306 22.11 13.46 20.75
CA GLY A 306 23.56 13.27 20.84
C GLY A 306 24.17 12.28 19.83
N LYS A 307 23.36 11.62 18.98
CA LYS A 307 23.84 10.71 17.93
C LYS A 307 24.57 11.46 16.81
N TRP A 308 24.20 12.72 16.55
CA TRP A 308 24.88 13.61 15.61
C TRP A 308 24.90 15.05 16.13
N ILE A 309 25.59 15.91 15.39
CA ILE A 309 25.45 17.37 15.44
C ILE A 309 24.97 17.88 14.09
N ASP A 310 24.29 19.01 14.03
CA ASP A 310 23.94 19.63 12.76
C ASP A 310 25.12 20.38 12.17
N LEU A 311 25.53 19.99 10.96
CA LEU A 311 26.58 20.67 10.25
C LEU A 311 26.05 21.95 9.64
N LYS A 312 26.82 23.02 9.79
CA LYS A 312 26.52 24.29 9.12
C LYS A 312 26.59 24.11 7.60
N GLN A 313 25.48 24.40 6.93
CA GLN A 313 25.48 24.58 5.48
C GLN A 313 26.22 25.87 5.13
N HIS A 314 27.23 25.76 4.27
CA HIS A 314 27.96 26.88 3.69
C HIS A 314 27.48 27.18 2.28
N ASP A 315 27.48 28.47 1.93
CA ASP A 315 27.19 28.92 0.57
C ASP A 315 28.22 28.32 -0.42
N PRO A 316 27.77 27.69 -1.52
CA PRO A 316 28.67 27.11 -2.51
C PRO A 316 29.70 28.07 -3.12
N SER A 317 29.46 29.38 -3.11
CA SER A 317 30.42 30.39 -3.54
C SER A 317 31.70 30.42 -2.69
N LEU A 318 31.67 29.83 -1.49
CA LEU A 318 32.84 29.68 -0.62
C LEU A 318 33.75 28.52 -1.02
N LEU A 319 33.27 27.58 -1.84
CA LEU A 319 34.00 26.38 -2.27
C LEU A 319 35.42 26.67 -2.81
N PRO A 320 35.66 27.73 -3.62
CA PRO A 320 37.01 28.06 -4.10
C PRO A 320 38.03 28.33 -2.99
N ASN A 321 37.58 28.63 -1.77
CA ASN A 321 38.43 28.89 -0.60
C ASN A 321 38.40 27.77 0.45
N LEU A 322 37.68 26.67 0.21
CA LEU A 322 37.52 25.55 1.14
C LEU A 322 38.25 24.30 0.63
N ARG A 323 39.10 23.70 1.46
CA ARG A 323 39.84 22.47 1.16
C ARG A 323 39.78 21.54 2.36
N SER A 324 39.82 20.22 2.12
CA SER A 324 39.91 19.25 3.20
C SER A 324 41.25 19.39 3.94
N GLY A 325 41.19 19.42 5.27
CA GLY A 325 42.36 19.33 6.13
C GLY A 325 42.87 17.88 6.26
N GLY A 326 44.12 17.70 6.69
CA GLY A 326 44.73 16.38 6.93
C GLY A 326 44.57 15.89 8.37
N SER A 327 43.35 15.91 8.92
CA SER A 327 43.12 15.34 10.27
C SER A 327 43.04 13.82 10.20
N ASP A 328 43.59 13.15 11.21
CA ASP A 328 43.45 11.69 11.39
C ASP A 328 42.25 11.32 12.26
N THR A 329 41.45 12.31 12.71
CA THR A 329 40.23 12.05 13.50
C THR A 329 39.12 11.51 12.60
N GLU A 330 38.89 10.20 12.64
CA GLU A 330 37.77 9.53 11.97
C GLU A 330 36.42 10.01 12.51
N THR A 331 35.47 10.20 11.59
CA THR A 331 34.10 10.66 11.87
C THR A 331 33.17 10.20 10.73
N ALA A 332 31.92 10.65 10.73
CA ALA A 332 31.00 10.43 9.63
C ALA A 332 30.15 11.66 9.33
N ILE A 333 29.66 11.76 8.09
CA ILE A 333 28.59 12.68 7.73
C ILE A 333 27.38 11.88 7.27
N ILE A 334 26.23 12.20 7.86
CA ILE A 334 24.93 11.72 7.44
C ILE A 334 24.35 12.73 6.46
N PHE A 335 24.40 12.44 5.17
CA PHE A 335 23.73 13.27 4.16
C PHE A 335 22.26 12.90 4.11
N VAL A 336 21.40 13.88 4.38
CA VAL A 336 19.93 13.71 4.38
C VAL A 336 19.35 14.54 3.26
N ASN A 337 18.71 13.88 2.30
CA ASN A 337 17.97 14.58 1.25
C ASN A 337 16.54 14.85 1.72
N GLY A 338 16.33 16.01 2.32
CA GLY A 338 14.99 16.49 2.69
C GLY A 338 14.24 17.18 1.54
N GLY A 339 14.83 17.25 0.35
CA GLY A 339 14.20 17.80 -0.85
C GLY A 339 13.07 16.91 -1.36
N LYS A 340 12.10 17.51 -2.07
CA LYS A 340 10.86 16.82 -2.49
C LYS A 340 10.86 16.27 -3.92
N GLU A 341 11.86 16.57 -4.74
CA GLU A 341 11.74 16.38 -6.20
C GLU A 341 12.84 15.58 -6.87
N THR A 342 14.10 15.67 -6.43
CA THR A 342 15.23 14.95 -7.09
C THR A 342 16.26 14.41 -6.11
N GLU A 343 16.96 13.37 -6.54
CA GLU A 343 18.17 12.89 -5.87
C GLU A 343 19.26 13.98 -5.81
N ILE A 344 20.17 13.85 -4.85
CA ILE A 344 21.36 14.70 -4.71
C ILE A 344 22.61 13.83 -4.80
N ALA A 345 23.72 14.40 -5.29
CA ALA A 345 25.03 13.75 -5.33
C ALA A 345 25.97 14.40 -4.33
N TYR A 346 26.83 13.62 -3.68
CA TYR A 346 27.80 14.12 -2.71
C TYR A 346 29.24 13.79 -3.11
N TYR A 347 30.11 14.79 -2.96
CA TYR A 347 31.49 14.80 -3.40
C TYR A 347 32.40 15.17 -2.25
N TRP A 348 33.49 14.43 -2.07
CA TRP A 348 34.58 14.87 -1.22
C TRP A 348 35.46 15.85 -1.99
N VAL A 349 35.82 16.97 -1.39
CA VAL A 349 36.73 17.97 -1.98
C VAL A 349 38.10 17.78 -1.33
N ASP A 350 39.07 17.29 -2.08
CA ASP A 350 40.36 16.90 -1.53
C ASP A 350 41.23 18.10 -1.08
N GLY A 351 42.45 17.82 -0.60
CA GLY A 351 43.40 18.85 -0.15
C GLY A 351 43.86 19.80 -1.25
N ASN A 352 43.77 19.40 -2.53
CA ASN A 352 44.08 20.24 -3.68
C ASN A 352 42.85 21.02 -4.17
N GLY A 353 41.66 20.64 -3.73
CA GLY A 353 40.38 21.23 -4.13
C GLY A 353 39.71 20.49 -5.28
N GLU A 354 40.16 19.28 -5.60
CA GLU A 354 39.52 18.45 -6.61
C GLU A 354 38.31 17.73 -6.01
N GLU A 355 37.21 17.76 -6.73
CA GLU A 355 35.99 17.05 -6.37
C GLU A 355 36.14 15.55 -6.70
N LYS A 356 35.88 14.69 -5.72
CA LYS A 356 35.83 13.24 -5.86
C LYS A 356 34.40 12.79 -5.61
N TYR A 357 33.75 12.22 -6.61
CA TYR A 357 32.40 11.68 -6.49
C TYR A 357 32.37 10.46 -5.57
N TYR A 358 31.41 10.39 -4.65
CA TYR A 358 31.21 9.24 -3.76
C TYR A 358 29.88 8.53 -3.96
N GLY A 359 28.80 9.26 -4.22
CA GLY A 359 27.49 8.63 -4.38
C GLY A 359 26.35 9.61 -4.54
N LYS A 360 25.13 9.06 -4.43
CA LYS A 360 23.87 9.79 -4.46
C LYS A 360 22.99 9.44 -3.27
N VAL A 361 22.07 10.35 -2.95
CA VAL A 361 21.03 10.18 -1.94
C VAL A 361 19.68 10.41 -2.62
N ALA A 362 18.85 9.37 -2.66
CA ALA A 362 17.52 9.44 -3.23
C ALA A 362 16.64 10.44 -2.46
N VAL A 363 15.57 10.91 -3.11
CA VAL A 363 14.55 11.76 -2.47
C VAL A 363 14.08 11.10 -1.18
N ASP A 364 14.02 11.88 -0.11
CA ASP A 364 13.52 11.43 1.19
C ASP A 364 14.29 10.26 1.81
N THR A 365 15.60 10.19 1.57
CA THR A 365 16.50 9.18 2.15
C THR A 365 17.76 9.82 2.73
N PHE A 366 18.62 8.99 3.30
CA PHE A 366 19.92 9.40 3.83
C PHE A 366 20.99 8.36 3.54
N VAL A 367 22.25 8.80 3.58
CA VAL A 367 23.41 7.91 3.58
C VAL A 367 24.38 8.33 4.69
N ASN A 368 24.95 7.34 5.37
CA ASN A 368 26.00 7.57 6.37
C ASN A 368 27.38 7.34 5.72
N GLN A 369 28.15 8.42 5.56
CA GLN A 369 29.44 8.40 4.88
C GLN A 369 30.58 8.58 5.88
N HIS A 370 31.44 7.57 6.01
CA HIS A 370 32.71 7.67 6.73
C HIS A 370 33.60 8.77 6.13
N THR A 371 34.23 9.58 6.98
CA THR A 371 35.13 10.68 6.60
C THR A 371 36.08 11.03 7.75
N PHE A 372 36.91 12.05 7.61
CA PHE A 372 37.73 12.60 8.69
C PHE A 372 37.32 14.03 9.03
N ALA A 373 37.56 14.46 10.27
CA ALA A 373 37.27 15.81 10.72
C ALA A 373 38.00 16.85 9.86
N GLY A 374 37.30 17.93 9.51
CA GLY A 374 37.81 18.98 8.63
C GLY A 374 37.73 18.67 7.13
N HIS A 375 37.27 17.48 6.72
CA HIS A 375 36.96 17.20 5.32
C HIS A 375 35.82 18.08 4.81
N ILE A 376 35.95 18.54 3.56
CA ILE A 376 34.95 19.34 2.86
C ILE A 376 34.14 18.44 1.95
N TRP A 377 32.81 18.58 2.05
CA TRP A 377 31.85 17.83 1.26
C TRP A 377 30.94 18.78 0.49
N LEU A 378 30.83 18.53 -0.81
CA LEU A 378 30.03 19.32 -1.74
C LEU A 378 28.82 18.50 -2.18
N ILE A 379 27.64 19.12 -2.13
CA ILE A 379 26.40 18.54 -2.61
C ILE A 379 26.00 19.18 -3.93
N LYS A 380 25.59 18.36 -4.89
CA LYS A 380 25.11 18.79 -6.20
C LYS A 380 23.73 18.21 -6.51
N ASP A 381 22.97 18.92 -7.34
CA ASP A 381 21.75 18.39 -7.93
C ASP A 381 22.05 17.49 -9.16
N VAL A 382 20.99 16.94 -9.75
CA VAL A 382 21.07 16.08 -10.94
C VAL A 382 21.63 16.77 -12.19
N ASN A 383 21.63 18.11 -12.22
CA ASN A 383 22.17 18.91 -13.32
C ASN A 383 23.63 19.34 -13.07
N GLY A 384 24.19 18.98 -11.90
CA GLY A 384 25.55 19.34 -11.50
C GLY A 384 25.68 20.72 -10.87
N TYR A 385 24.58 21.39 -10.52
CA TYR A 385 24.62 22.65 -9.78
C TYR A 385 24.97 22.40 -8.31
N ASN A 386 25.86 23.22 -7.76
CA ASN A 386 26.24 23.14 -6.36
C ASN A 386 25.11 23.64 -5.46
N LEU A 387 24.62 22.77 -4.57
CA LEU A 387 23.52 23.06 -3.64
C LEU A 387 24.02 23.54 -2.28
N ALA A 388 25.03 22.87 -1.74
CA ALA A 388 25.51 23.09 -0.38
C ALA A 388 26.95 22.60 -0.21
N VAL A 389 27.68 23.22 0.72
CA VAL A 389 28.99 22.76 1.17
C VAL A 389 28.95 22.54 2.67
N PHE A 390 29.50 21.42 3.13
CA PHE A 390 29.61 21.06 4.54
C PHE A 390 31.06 20.79 4.91
N ARG A 391 31.40 21.04 6.17
CA ARG A 391 32.69 20.64 6.75
C ARG A 391 32.42 19.59 7.81
N ALA A 392 33.08 18.44 7.72
CA ALA A 392 33.05 17.42 8.75
C ALA A 392 33.64 17.95 10.05
N GLU A 393 33.06 17.56 11.18
CA GLU A 393 33.57 17.86 12.51
C GLU A 393 34.00 16.57 13.22
N GLU A 394 34.60 16.69 14.40
CA GLU A 394 35.07 15.52 15.19
C GLU A 394 33.94 14.58 15.59
N ARG A 395 32.70 15.09 15.70
CA ARG A 395 31.50 14.27 15.91
C ARG A 395 30.80 14.00 14.58
N THR A 396 30.04 12.90 14.53
CA THR A 396 29.15 12.60 13.41
C THR A 396 28.25 13.79 13.11
N GLY A 397 28.33 14.29 11.88
CA GLY A 397 27.58 15.47 11.46
C GLY A 397 26.39 15.11 10.57
N ARG A 398 25.24 15.75 10.77
CA ARG A 398 24.10 15.69 9.86
C ARG A 398 24.18 16.86 8.87
N ALA A 399 24.18 16.53 7.59
CA ALA A 399 24.08 17.48 6.48
C ALA A 399 22.65 17.38 5.90
N LEU A 400 21.73 18.20 6.41
CA LEU A 400 20.35 18.26 5.95
C LEU A 400 20.25 19.20 4.73
N VAL A 401 19.84 18.66 3.58
CA VAL A 401 19.79 19.39 2.31
C VAL A 401 18.34 19.52 1.85
N GLY A 402 17.96 20.71 1.38
CA GLY A 402 16.65 20.93 0.74
C GLY A 402 15.49 21.27 1.68
N VAL A 403 15.76 21.47 2.98
CA VAL A 403 14.80 22.02 3.94
C VAL A 403 15.15 23.49 4.15
N ALA A 404 14.17 24.40 3.99
CA ALA A 404 14.41 25.82 4.25
C ALA A 404 14.92 26.00 5.68
N SER A 405 16.09 26.63 5.85
CA SER A 405 16.56 27.00 7.18
C SER A 405 15.48 27.85 7.85
N PRO A 406 15.10 27.58 9.11
CA PRO A 406 14.33 28.55 9.86
C PRO A 406 15.16 29.83 9.88
N SER A 407 14.65 30.87 9.22
CA SER A 407 15.31 32.16 9.11
C SER A 407 15.60 32.68 10.51
N ALA A 408 16.89 32.83 10.82
CA ALA A 408 17.31 33.71 11.89
C ALA A 408 16.89 35.15 11.51
N GLU A 409 16.22 35.82 12.44
CA GLU A 409 16.00 37.27 12.51
C GLU A 409 14.95 37.90 11.57
N ASP A 410 13.69 37.88 12.01
CA ASP A 410 12.87 39.11 11.96
C ASP A 410 13.32 40.01 13.13
N GLY A 411 14.43 40.70 12.90
CA GLY A 411 15.00 41.69 13.80
C GLY A 411 15.22 42.99 13.07
N ASN A 412 14.13 43.74 12.81
CA ASN A 412 14.16 45.20 12.72
C ASN A 412 12.77 45.83 12.91
#